data_AF-A0A2G2WI96-F1
#
_entry.id   AF-A0A2G2WI96-F1
#
_cell.length_a   1.000
_cell.length_b   1.000
_cell.length_c   1.000
_cell.angle_alpha   90.00
_cell.angle_beta   90.00
_cell.angle_gamma   90.00
#
_symmetry.space_group_name_H-M   'P 1'
#
loop_
_entity.id
_entity.type
_entity.pdbx_description
1 polymer ?
#
loop_
_entity_poly.entity_id
_entity_poly.type
_entity_poly.pdbx_seq_one_letter_code
_entity_poly.pdbx_strand_id
1 'polypeptide(L)'
;MSYRVSIYRGQPMIGRRAHCSEPDKLIKLPNSLAELKIVQGKKFKIDVTNASVTDQEGSEIDSIEEIRDNDKLFIVEDANCL
;
A
#
# COMPACT_ATOMS: atom_id res chain seq x y z
N MET A 1 4.94 17.64 -10.81
CA MET A 1 3.66 16.92 -10.64
C MET A 1 3.61 16.33 -9.25
N SER A 2 2.47 16.36 -8.55
CA SER A 2 2.28 15.63 -7.29
C SER A 2 1.32 14.47 -7.55
N TYR A 3 1.82 13.24 -7.52
CA TYR A 3 0.98 12.06 -7.62
C TYR A 3 0.21 11.84 -6.32
N ARG A 4 -1.02 11.35 -6.42
CA ARG A 4 -1.84 10.94 -5.30
C ARG A 4 -2.14 9.46 -5.42
N VAL A 5 -2.09 8.75 -4.31
CA VAL A 5 -2.34 7.31 -4.28
C VAL A 5 -3.33 6.98 -3.19
N SER A 6 -4.18 6.01 -3.48
CA SER A 6 -5.12 5.44 -2.51
C SER A 6 -4.45 4.25 -1.86
N ILE A 7 -4.41 4.21 -0.52
CA ILE A 7 -3.76 3.11 0.17
C ILE A 7 -4.75 2.30 1.00
N TYR A 8 -4.57 1.00 0.90
CA TYR A 8 -5.40 -0.04 1.49
C TYR A 8 -4.54 -0.89 2.41
N ARG A 9 -5.15 -1.42 3.47
CA ARG A 9 -4.52 -2.41 4.35
C ARG A 9 -4.95 -3.81 3.93
N GLY A 10 -4.01 -4.75 3.92
CA GLY A 10 -4.24 -6.16 3.61
C GLY A 10 -3.95 -6.51 2.16
N GLN A 11 -4.27 -7.75 1.79
CA GLN A 11 -3.97 -8.26 0.45
C GLN A 11 -4.92 -7.70 -0.61
N PRO A 12 -4.42 -7.39 -1.82
CA PRO A 12 -5.27 -7.08 -2.95
C PRO A 12 -6.17 -8.28 -3.25
N MET A 13 -7.48 -8.06 -3.24
CA MET A 13 -8.45 -9.12 -3.46
C MET A 13 -8.50 -9.48 -4.94
N ILE A 14 -7.77 -10.53 -5.32
CA ILE A 14 -7.89 -11.15 -6.65
C ILE A 14 -9.21 -11.93 -6.69
N GLY A 15 -10.30 -11.28 -7.15
CA GLY A 15 -11.56 -11.95 -7.47
C GLY A 15 -12.83 -11.32 -6.86
N ARG A 16 -13.97 -11.60 -7.52
CA ARG A 16 -15.33 -11.00 -7.39
C ARG A 16 -16.01 -11.01 -6.00
N ARG A 17 -15.32 -11.19 -4.88
CA ARG A 17 -15.91 -11.06 -3.54
C ARG A 17 -15.39 -9.79 -2.87
N ALA A 18 -15.81 -8.66 -3.42
CA ALA A 18 -15.56 -7.35 -2.87
C ALA A 18 -16.40 -7.17 -1.60
N HIS A 19 -15.84 -7.48 -0.44
CA HIS A 19 -16.20 -6.73 0.76
C HIS A 19 -15.23 -5.56 0.82
N CYS A 20 -15.77 -4.36 0.62
CA CYS A 20 -15.03 -3.11 0.55
C CYS A 20 -14.05 -2.97 1.72
N SER A 21 -12.76 -3.18 1.48
CA SER A 21 -11.75 -2.45 2.25
C SER A 21 -11.85 -1.02 1.73
N GLU A 22 -12.54 -0.15 2.47
CA GLU A 22 -12.53 1.28 2.16
C GLU A 22 -11.08 1.74 2.01
N PRO A 23 -10.74 2.57 1.00
CA PRO A 23 -9.43 3.19 0.96
C PRO A 23 -9.26 3.98 2.25
N ASP A 24 -8.35 3.52 3.10
CA ASP A 24 -8.20 4.12 4.42
C ASP A 24 -7.74 5.59 4.26
N LYS A 25 -7.00 5.89 3.18
CA LYS A 25 -6.71 7.28 2.79
C LYS A 25 -6.20 7.47 1.35
N LEU A 26 -6.59 8.61 0.76
CA LEU A 26 -5.89 9.23 -0.35
C LEU A 26 -4.75 10.11 0.20
N ILE A 27 -3.51 9.81 -0.16
CA ILE A 27 -2.34 10.60 0.24
C ILE A 27 -1.59 11.13 -0.99
N LYS A 28 -0.77 12.16 -0.79
CA LYS A 28 0.24 12.53 -1.79
C LYS A 28 1.36 11.50 -1.75
N LEU A 29 1.79 11.05 -2.92
CA LEU A 29 2.93 10.17 -3.08
C LEU A 29 4.18 10.85 -2.49
N PRO A 30 4.86 10.22 -1.53
CA PRO A 30 6.14 10.71 -1.02
C PRO A 30 7.24 10.61 -2.09
N ASN A 31 8.43 11.12 -1.77
CA ASN A 31 9.55 11.05 -2.71
C ASN A 31 10.25 9.68 -2.72
N SER A 32 9.91 8.79 -1.77
CA SER A 32 10.48 7.45 -1.68
C SER A 32 9.51 6.42 -1.08
N LEU A 33 9.73 5.14 -1.39
CA LEU A 33 8.99 4.03 -0.79
C LEU A 33 9.24 3.89 0.71
N ALA A 34 10.43 4.23 1.20
CA ALA A 34 10.73 4.22 2.63
C ALA A 34 9.86 5.24 3.38
N GLU A 35 9.75 6.47 2.87
CA GLU A 35 8.84 7.47 3.43
C GLU A 35 7.38 7.02 3.37
N LEU A 36 6.97 6.40 2.25
CA LEU A 36 5.65 5.80 2.12
C LEU A 36 5.40 4.80 3.25
N LYS A 37 6.28 3.81 3.42
CA LYS A 37 6.19 2.84 4.51
C LYS A 37 6.12 3.55 5.87
N ILE A 38 6.98 4.52 6.18
CA ILE A 38 6.95 5.23 7.47
C ILE A 38 5.60 5.93 7.72
N VAL A 39 5.06 6.65 6.72
CA VAL A 39 3.76 7.32 6.82
C VAL A 39 2.66 6.29 7.10
N GLN A 40 2.73 5.14 6.43
CA GLN A 40 1.77 4.05 6.57
C GLN A 40 1.88 3.36 7.92
N GLY A 41 3.08 3.02 8.39
CA GLY A 41 3.29 2.39 9.69
C GLY A 41 2.74 3.22 10.83
N LYS A 42 3.01 4.54 10.80
CA LYS A 42 2.44 5.48 11.78
C LYS A 42 0.91 5.55 11.69
N LYS A 43 0.34 5.43 10.48
CA LYS A 43 -1.10 5.54 10.24
C LYS A 43 -1.85 4.30 10.70
N PHE A 44 -1.42 3.14 10.20
CA PHE A 44 -2.07 1.85 10.39
C PHE A 44 -1.65 1.16 11.69
N LYS A 45 -0.67 1.74 12.42
CA LYS A 45 -0.06 1.17 13.62
C LYS A 45 0.49 -0.25 13.36
N ILE A 46 1.04 -0.44 12.17
CA ILE A 46 1.61 -1.70 11.70
C ILE A 46 3.13 -1.60 11.76
N ASP A 47 3.77 -2.74 12.00
CA ASP A 47 5.22 -2.81 11.88
C ASP A 47 5.59 -2.86 10.39
N VAL A 48 6.12 -1.74 9.89
CA VAL A 48 6.47 -1.59 8.49
C VAL A 48 7.78 -2.25 8.12
N THR A 49 8.52 -2.77 9.10
CA THR A 49 9.77 -3.49 8.90
C THR A 49 9.56 -4.73 8.03
N ASN A 50 8.44 -5.43 8.24
CA ASN A 50 8.05 -6.63 7.48
C ASN A 50 6.83 -6.37 6.58
N ALA A 51 6.50 -5.12 6.27
CA ALA A 51 5.38 -4.83 5.39
C ALA A 51 5.85 -4.70 3.93
N SER A 52 5.20 -5.42 3.02
CA SER A 52 5.36 -5.26 1.57
C SER A 52 4.28 -4.33 1.02
N VAL A 53 4.64 -3.60 -0.03
CA VAL A 53 3.71 -2.73 -0.76
C VAL A 53 3.41 -3.44 -2.07
N THR A 54 2.14 -3.68 -2.34
CA THR A 54 1.69 -4.34 -3.56
C THR A 54 0.73 -3.44 -4.34
N ASP A 55 0.64 -3.68 -5.64
CA ASP A 55 -0.38 -3.07 -6.48
C ASP A 55 -1.74 -3.77 -6.31
N GLN A 56 -2.73 -3.39 -7.13
CA GLN A 56 -4.04 -4.02 -7.15
C GLN A 56 -4.06 -5.47 -7.66
N GLU A 57 -3.01 -5.91 -8.36
CA GLU A 57 -2.86 -7.26 -8.89
C GLU A 57 -2.11 -8.19 -7.91
N GLY A 58 -1.53 -7.64 -6.84
CA GLY A 58 -0.69 -8.38 -5.90
C GLY A 58 0.80 -8.40 -6.26
N SER A 59 1.21 -7.61 -7.25
CA SER A 59 2.62 -7.45 -7.61
C SER A 59 3.30 -6.56 -6.58
N GLU A 60 4.44 -7.00 -6.05
CA GLU A 60 5.25 -6.18 -5.15
C GLU A 60 5.84 -4.99 -5.92
N ILE A 61 5.69 -3.80 -5.34
CA ILE A 61 6.26 -2.57 -5.86
C ILE A 61 7.56 -2.30 -5.14
N ASP A 62 8.68 -2.43 -5.86
CA ASP A 62 10.02 -2.19 -5.34
C ASP A 62 10.53 -0.78 -5.65
N SER A 63 9.87 -0.08 -6.58
CA SER A 63 10.25 1.27 -7.00
C SER A 63 9.08 2.28 -6.98
N ILE A 64 9.36 3.48 -6.47
CA ILE A 64 8.42 4.61 -6.48
C ILE A 64 8.07 5.04 -7.92
N GLU A 65 8.95 4.72 -8.88
CA GLU A 65 8.79 5.05 -10.30
C GLU A 65 7.74 4.20 -11.00
N GLU A 66 7.35 3.06 -10.42
CA GLU A 66 6.26 2.22 -10.95
C GLU A 66 4.89 2.81 -10.62
N ILE A 67 4.83 3.68 -9.61
CA ILE A 67 3.59 4.26 -9.12
C ILE A 67 3.13 5.42 -10.01
N ARG A 68 1.82 5.47 -10.28
CA ARG A 68 1.13 6.48 -11.08
C ARG A 68 0.08 7.23 -10.26
N ASP A 69 -0.43 8.31 -10.83
CA ASP A 69 -1.51 9.06 -10.21
C ASP A 69 -2.79 8.21 -10.11
N ASN A 70 -3.40 8.22 -8.93
CA ASN A 70 -4.59 7.45 -8.55
C ASN A 70 -4.38 5.94 -8.43
N ASP A 71 -3.13 5.48 -8.36
CA ASP A 71 -2.84 4.08 -8.09
C ASP A 71 -3.37 3.64 -6.72
N LYS A 72 -3.70 2.35 -6.67
CA LYS A 72 -4.17 1.66 -5.46
C LYS A 72 -3.04 0.81 -4.93
N LEU A 73 -2.51 1.20 -3.78
CA LEU A 73 -1.43 0.49 -3.11
C LEU A 73 -2.01 -0.31 -1.95
N PHE A 74 -1.49 -1.51 -1.74
CA PHE A 74 -1.93 -2.42 -0.69
C PHE A 74 -0.73 -2.72 0.21
N ILE A 75 -0.87 -2.41 1.50
CA ILE A 75 0.13 -2.75 2.49
C ILE A 75 -0.21 -4.13 3.05
N VAL A 76 0.63 -5.10 2.74
CA VAL A 76 0.51 -6.46 3.23
C VAL A 76 1.52 -6.62 4.37
N GLU A 77 1.02 -6.85 5.58
CA GLU A 77 1.87 -7.29 6.68
C GLU A 77 2.29 -8.73 6.35
N ASP A 78 3.59 -8.96 6.21
CA ASP A 78 4.10 -10.32 6.09
C ASP A 78 3.88 -10.99 7.44
N ALA A 79 2.82 -11.79 7.51
CA ALA A 79 2.46 -12.56 8.69
C ALA A 79 3.44 -13.73 8.84
N ASN A 80 4.72 -13.43 9.03
CA ASN A 80 5.69 -14.40 9.52
C ASN A 80 5.51 -14.51 11.05
N CYS A 81 4.32 -14.95 11.44
CA CYS A 81 3.96 -15.37 12.79
C CYS A 81 3.09 -16.62 12.66
N LEU A 82 3.70 -17.74 12.25
CA LEU A 82 3.47 -19.09 12.78
C LEU A 82 4.77 -19.90 12.67
#